data_AF-A0A374BKE4-F1
#
_entry.id   AF-A0A374BKE4-F1
#
_cell.length_a   1.000
_cell.length_b   1.000
_cell.length_c   1.000
_cell.angle_alpha   90.00
_cell.angle_beta   90.00
_cell.angle_gamma   90.00
#
_symmetry.space_group_name_H-M   'P 1'
#
loop_
_entity.id
_entity.type
_entity.pdbx_description
1 polymer ?
#
loop_
_entity_poly.entity_id
_entity_poly.type
_entity_poly.pdbx_seq_one_letter_code
_entity_poly.pdbx_strand_id
1 'polypeptide(L)'
;MGRFFSLVQIKNNGSREQFLKAFCDVMKKRSLVPCSEKESSVSYILAFSESGKWVTLASKEYRDNPKQVKDDAKQTAAEMKTSSFSMDVVDSDWTYIELHTGADVHDTVMVGRSEFDEEHSPKGRRECWEPILAPGKTWEQISEIWNKNEVFVEDALYEAASVLGIEPKYMVSDYEDFESKADKDTNIIPMFFKKKNERTLSLNAAFKQVFGEALEPLGFVKIKVAKLTYFVRVVNDEILHILTYRELRTRKTGYKSFEILGGVVSLYRRTIDFTKSPECWLKNNHHYYCSLNPEIDDDVMESAVQYVCDVWGKSMDWFVRTESLEGAFSKSIVHFLYKSDDIYGMKNAFNVTQNVMLPIFDEAINLNNCIEHFYKLGTPMDICCDLEEFNTKPHYYYSEGLLLIKTGYKGDITPYMENILAMKVKEVEKGLSGLSGATDINDYKNRFRQKVQQQIIIRDQMLNDAKLNTKVTAELKKRRTDNIRTLKSFGLEI
;
A
#
# COMPACT_ATOMS: atom_id res chain seq x y z
N MET A 1 7.56 -44.51 -21.28
CA MET A 1 7.15 -43.12 -21.00
C MET A 1 8.41 -42.44 -20.52
N GLY A 2 8.77 -41.32 -21.13
CA GLY A 2 9.92 -40.53 -20.69
C GLY A 2 9.67 -39.87 -19.35
N ARG A 3 10.75 -39.41 -18.72
CA ARG A 3 10.74 -38.72 -17.43
C ARG A 3 10.83 -37.22 -17.64
N PHE A 4 10.20 -36.50 -16.72
CA PHE A 4 10.28 -35.05 -16.62
C PHE A 4 10.69 -34.69 -15.20
N PHE A 5 11.85 -34.06 -15.07
CA PHE A 5 12.32 -33.58 -13.79
C PHE A 5 13.34 -32.45 -13.96
N SER A 6 13.37 -31.57 -12.96
CA SER A 6 14.33 -30.48 -12.92
C SER A 6 15.05 -30.47 -11.57
N LEU A 7 16.33 -30.13 -11.58
CA LEU A 7 17.21 -30.15 -10.42
C LEU A 7 18.18 -28.97 -10.44
N VAL A 8 18.69 -28.59 -9.27
CA VAL A 8 19.85 -27.70 -9.17
C VAL A 8 21.01 -28.46 -8.55
N GLN A 9 22.20 -28.36 -9.16
CA GLN A 9 23.44 -28.87 -8.60
C GLN A 9 24.25 -27.68 -8.07
N ILE A 10 24.56 -27.69 -6.78
CA ILE A 10 25.25 -26.59 -6.09
C ILE A 10 26.62 -27.08 -5.61
N LYS A 11 27.69 -26.42 -6.04
CA LYS A 11 29.04 -26.73 -5.58
C LYS A 11 29.19 -26.30 -4.13
N ASN A 12 29.59 -27.23 -3.28
CA ASN A 12 29.80 -27.01 -1.85
C ASN A 12 31.28 -26.71 -1.57
N ASN A 13 31.53 -25.55 -0.96
CA ASN A 13 32.87 -25.07 -0.62
C ASN A 13 33.21 -25.28 0.87
N GLY A 14 32.32 -25.89 1.67
CA GLY A 14 32.49 -26.00 3.12
C GLY A 14 31.98 -27.33 3.70
N SER A 15 31.85 -27.38 5.02
CA SER A 15 31.21 -28.51 5.70
C SER A 15 29.70 -28.55 5.43
N ARG A 16 29.09 -29.71 5.71
CA ARG A 16 27.63 -29.89 5.60
C ARG A 16 26.85 -28.87 6.42
N GLU A 17 27.29 -28.59 7.65
CA GLU A 17 26.67 -27.59 8.54
C GLU A 17 26.82 -26.17 8.00
N GLN A 18 27.98 -25.85 7.42
CA GLN A 18 28.22 -24.56 6.78
C GLN A 18 27.31 -24.37 5.57
N PHE A 19 27.14 -25.40 4.74
CA PHE A 19 26.22 -25.37 3.61
C PHE A 19 24.78 -25.13 4.07
N LEU A 20 24.29 -25.91 5.05
CA LEU A 20 22.91 -25.79 5.54
C LEU A 20 22.63 -24.40 6.12
N LYS A 21 23.59 -23.83 6.85
CA LYS A 21 23.49 -22.47 7.36
C LYS A 21 23.43 -21.45 6.23
N ALA A 22 24.33 -21.55 5.25
CA ALA A 22 24.35 -20.66 4.09
C ALA A 22 23.05 -20.76 3.29
N PHE A 23 22.55 -21.96 3.04
CA PHE A 23 21.28 -22.17 2.36
C PHE A 23 20.09 -21.58 3.13
N CYS A 24 20.05 -21.74 4.46
CA CYS A 24 19.07 -21.06 5.30
C CYS A 24 19.16 -19.54 5.20
N ASP A 25 20.37 -18.98 5.09
CA ASP A 25 20.57 -17.54 4.93
C ASP A 25 20.09 -17.06 3.54
N VAL A 26 20.25 -17.86 2.48
CA VAL A 26 19.62 -17.61 1.18
C VAL A 26 18.09 -17.59 1.32
N MET A 27 17.50 -18.57 2.00
CA MET A 27 16.05 -18.62 2.23
C MET A 27 15.54 -17.43 3.05
N LYS A 28 16.30 -16.96 4.06
CA LYS A 28 15.95 -15.74 4.80
C LYS A 28 15.86 -14.50 3.92
N LYS A 29 16.69 -14.39 2.87
CA LYS A 29 16.61 -13.31 1.89
C LYS A 29 15.35 -13.40 1.02
N ARG A 30 14.76 -14.58 0.88
CA ARG A 30 13.44 -14.81 0.27
C ARG A 30 12.28 -14.60 1.25
N SER A 31 12.54 -14.01 2.41
CA SER A 31 11.55 -13.90 3.49
C SER A 31 10.99 -15.26 3.93
N LEU A 32 11.80 -16.32 3.83
CA LEU A 32 11.46 -17.66 4.31
C LEU A 32 12.22 -17.96 5.60
N VAL A 33 11.57 -18.63 6.55
CA VAL A 33 12.20 -19.10 7.79
C VAL A 33 12.00 -20.60 7.96
N PRO A 34 13.00 -21.34 8.48
CA PRO A 34 12.85 -22.76 8.78
C PRO A 34 11.65 -23.02 9.70
N CYS A 35 10.90 -24.08 9.43
CA CYS A 35 9.76 -24.51 10.24
C CYS A 35 9.66 -26.04 10.28
N SER A 36 8.62 -26.56 10.92
CA SER A 36 8.28 -27.98 10.82
C SER A 36 7.58 -28.28 9.50
N GLU A 37 7.60 -29.53 9.06
CA GLU A 37 6.90 -30.01 7.86
C GLU A 37 5.41 -29.61 7.85
N LYS A 38 4.71 -29.77 8.98
CA LYS A 38 3.29 -29.44 9.13
C LYS A 38 2.97 -27.96 8.93
N GLU A 39 3.93 -27.09 9.18
CA GLU A 39 3.78 -25.63 9.05
C GLU A 39 4.32 -25.10 7.72
N SER A 40 4.90 -25.98 6.90
CA SER A 40 5.64 -25.59 5.72
C SER A 40 4.72 -25.14 4.59
N SER A 41 5.12 -24.06 3.92
CA SER A 41 4.52 -23.63 2.65
C SER A 41 5.42 -23.96 1.47
N VAL A 42 6.72 -24.18 1.71
CA VAL A 42 7.73 -24.53 0.71
C VAL A 42 8.62 -25.62 1.28
N SER A 43 8.90 -26.66 0.50
CA SER A 43 9.83 -27.74 0.83
C SER A 43 10.94 -27.86 -0.21
N TYR A 44 12.12 -28.19 0.29
CA TYR A 44 13.31 -28.49 -0.50
C TYR A 44 13.94 -29.78 0.02
N ILE A 45 14.54 -30.57 -0.86
CA ILE A 45 15.37 -31.71 -0.46
C ILE A 45 16.80 -31.45 -0.94
N LEU A 46 17.75 -31.59 -0.02
CA LEU A 46 19.18 -31.50 -0.28
C LEU A 46 19.80 -32.90 -0.22
N ALA A 47 20.40 -33.36 -1.30
CA ALA A 47 21.16 -34.61 -1.34
C ALA A 47 22.66 -34.33 -1.49
N PHE A 48 23.44 -34.66 -0.48
CA PHE A 48 24.89 -34.44 -0.44
C PHE A 48 25.62 -35.60 -1.11
N SER A 49 26.33 -35.35 -2.20
CA SER A 49 27.19 -36.39 -2.82
C SER A 49 28.23 -36.88 -1.81
N GLU A 50 28.66 -38.14 -1.90
CA GLU A 50 29.62 -38.73 -0.93
C GLU A 50 30.95 -37.96 -0.85
N SER A 51 31.35 -37.34 -1.96
CA SER A 51 32.53 -36.46 -2.03
C SER A 51 32.41 -35.20 -1.16
N GLY A 52 31.19 -34.84 -0.74
CA GLY A 52 30.86 -33.60 -0.05
C GLY A 52 30.95 -32.33 -0.91
N LYS A 53 31.38 -32.44 -2.17
CA LYS A 53 31.65 -31.28 -3.05
C LYS A 53 30.45 -30.76 -3.81
N TRP A 54 29.38 -31.55 -3.90
CA TRP A 54 28.16 -31.18 -4.60
C TRP A 54 26.93 -31.53 -3.77
N VAL A 55 25.94 -30.65 -3.84
CA VAL A 55 24.63 -30.83 -3.24
C VAL A 55 23.58 -30.71 -4.34
N THR A 56 22.79 -31.76 -4.51
CA THR A 56 21.62 -31.73 -5.39
C THR A 56 20.45 -31.15 -4.62
N LEU A 57 19.81 -30.14 -5.17
CA LEU A 57 18.61 -29.50 -4.66
C LEU A 57 17.41 -29.89 -5.53
N ALA A 58 16.39 -30.46 -4.89
CA ALA A 58 15.11 -30.78 -5.50
C ALA A 58 13.98 -30.03 -4.77
N SER A 59 12.93 -29.67 -5.49
CA SER A 59 11.69 -29.13 -4.94
C SER A 59 10.50 -29.72 -5.66
N LYS A 60 9.40 -29.91 -4.92
CA LYS A 60 8.13 -30.34 -5.49
C LYS A 60 7.60 -29.33 -6.52
N GLU A 61 7.92 -28.05 -6.36
CA GLU A 61 7.45 -26.98 -7.26
C GLU A 61 8.17 -26.97 -8.62
N TYR A 62 9.32 -27.64 -8.76
CA TYR A 62 10.09 -27.62 -10.01
C TYR A 62 9.35 -28.27 -11.18
N ARG A 63 8.54 -29.31 -10.93
CA ARG A 63 7.77 -29.99 -11.98
C ARG A 63 6.81 -29.04 -12.71
N ASP A 64 6.16 -28.15 -11.98
CA ASP A 64 5.14 -27.25 -12.52
C ASP A 64 5.68 -25.83 -12.79
N ASN A 65 6.93 -25.54 -12.40
CA ASN A 65 7.55 -24.23 -12.52
C ASN A 65 9.04 -24.29 -12.94
N PRO A 66 9.34 -24.55 -14.23
CA PRO A 66 10.72 -24.62 -14.75
C PRO A 66 11.52 -23.32 -14.62
N LYS A 67 10.85 -22.18 -14.40
CA LYS A 67 11.56 -20.93 -14.11
C LYS A 67 12.22 -20.95 -12.73
N GLN A 68 11.59 -21.61 -11.76
CA GLN A 68 12.05 -21.62 -10.37
C GLN A 68 13.35 -22.39 -10.20
N VAL A 69 13.58 -23.47 -10.95
CA VAL A 69 14.86 -24.21 -10.92
C VAL A 69 16.02 -23.31 -11.36
N LYS A 70 15.81 -22.46 -12.38
CA LYS A 70 16.82 -21.49 -12.85
C LYS A 70 17.05 -20.36 -11.86
N ASP A 71 15.96 -19.80 -11.31
CA ASP A 71 16.04 -18.74 -10.30
C ASP A 71 16.78 -19.24 -9.03
N ASP A 72 16.54 -20.50 -8.63
CA ASP A 72 17.20 -21.14 -7.50
C ASP A 72 18.69 -21.39 -7.75
N ALA A 73 19.06 -21.87 -8.94
CA ALA A 73 20.47 -22.01 -9.34
C ALA A 73 21.17 -20.64 -9.32
N LYS A 74 20.66 -19.65 -10.05
CA LYS A 74 21.24 -18.30 -10.09
C LYS A 74 21.42 -17.70 -8.69
N GLN A 75 20.39 -17.77 -7.84
CA GLN A 75 20.47 -17.15 -6.53
C GLN A 75 21.42 -17.88 -5.59
N THR A 76 21.45 -19.22 -5.61
CA THR A 76 22.37 -19.98 -4.77
C THR A 76 23.82 -19.75 -5.19
N ALA A 77 24.13 -19.73 -6.50
CA ALA A 77 25.45 -19.33 -7.00
C ALA A 77 25.87 -17.93 -6.51
N ALA A 78 24.99 -16.93 -6.67
CA ALA A 78 25.26 -15.55 -6.26
C ALA A 78 25.48 -15.41 -4.75
N GLU A 79 24.56 -15.94 -3.95
CA GLU A 79 24.52 -15.67 -2.52
C GLU A 79 25.48 -16.53 -1.73
N MET A 80 25.72 -17.77 -2.18
CA MET A 80 26.69 -18.67 -1.56
C MET A 80 28.08 -18.52 -2.17
N LYS A 81 28.26 -17.60 -3.14
CA LYS A 81 29.51 -17.31 -3.83
C LYS A 81 30.16 -18.58 -4.38
N THR A 82 29.38 -19.35 -5.12
CA THR A 82 29.77 -20.66 -5.64
C THR A 82 29.30 -20.84 -7.08
N SER A 83 29.65 -21.99 -7.67
CA SER A 83 29.10 -22.44 -8.95
C SER A 83 27.86 -23.28 -8.69
N SER A 84 26.82 -23.10 -9.49
CA SER A 84 25.69 -24.02 -9.53
C SER A 84 25.16 -24.12 -10.94
N PHE A 85 24.49 -25.22 -11.27
CA PHE A 85 23.80 -25.33 -12.54
C PHE A 85 22.41 -25.93 -12.38
N SER A 86 21.45 -25.42 -13.15
CA SER A 86 20.12 -26.01 -13.25
C SER A 86 20.08 -27.04 -14.37
N MET A 87 19.27 -28.07 -14.21
CA MET A 87 18.96 -29.08 -15.22
C MET A 87 17.45 -29.18 -15.37
N ASP A 88 16.99 -29.37 -16.59
CA ASP A 88 15.57 -29.61 -16.90
C ASP A 88 15.46 -30.72 -17.96
N VAL A 89 15.07 -31.93 -17.54
CA VAL A 89 14.98 -33.13 -18.39
C VAL A 89 13.58 -33.22 -18.96
N VAL A 90 13.49 -33.38 -20.28
CA VAL A 90 12.23 -33.37 -21.04
C VAL A 90 12.06 -34.70 -21.77
N ASP A 91 11.01 -35.44 -21.41
CA ASP A 91 10.61 -36.75 -21.97
C ASP A 91 11.74 -37.80 -22.05
N SER A 92 12.76 -37.68 -21.19
CA SER A 92 14.02 -38.45 -21.28
C SER A 92 14.80 -38.26 -22.59
N ASP A 93 14.39 -37.36 -23.49
CA ASP A 93 15.06 -37.17 -24.78
C ASP A 93 16.28 -36.26 -24.63
N TRP A 94 16.12 -35.13 -23.92
CA TRP A 94 17.17 -34.13 -23.78
C TRP A 94 17.06 -33.31 -22.49
N THR A 95 18.12 -32.56 -22.18
CA THR A 95 18.12 -31.57 -21.10
C THR A 95 18.90 -30.29 -21.44
N TYR A 96 18.44 -29.16 -20.89
CA TYR A 96 19.23 -27.94 -20.80
C TYR A 96 19.95 -27.87 -19.46
N ILE A 97 21.26 -27.68 -19.52
CA ILE A 97 22.10 -27.43 -18.35
C ILE A 97 22.62 -26.00 -18.41
N GLU A 98 22.24 -25.18 -17.44
CA GLU A 98 22.58 -23.75 -17.38
C GLU A 98 23.50 -23.49 -16.20
N LEU A 99 24.77 -23.14 -16.48
CA LEU A 99 25.79 -22.90 -15.46
C LEU A 99 25.76 -21.45 -14.99
N HIS A 100 25.73 -21.26 -13.67
CA HIS A 100 25.82 -19.96 -13.02
C HIS A 100 27.08 -19.86 -12.17
N THR A 101 27.76 -18.73 -12.30
CA THR A 101 28.83 -18.29 -11.41
C THR A 101 28.52 -16.87 -10.95
N GLY A 102 27.96 -16.73 -9.76
CA GLY A 102 27.38 -15.43 -9.35
C GLY A 102 25.96 -15.24 -9.88
N ALA A 103 25.62 -14.01 -10.30
CA ALA A 103 24.27 -13.64 -10.76
C ALA A 103 24.06 -13.80 -12.28
N ASP A 104 25.11 -14.12 -13.03
CA ASP A 104 25.09 -14.23 -14.48
C ASP A 104 25.06 -15.69 -14.92
N VAL A 105 24.43 -15.92 -16.09
CA VAL A 105 24.57 -17.20 -16.80
C VAL A 105 25.98 -17.23 -17.38
N HIS A 106 26.79 -18.16 -16.89
CA HIS A 106 28.16 -18.30 -17.33
C HIS A 106 28.26 -19.13 -18.60
N ASP A 107 27.45 -20.18 -18.73
CA ASP A 107 27.41 -21.02 -19.92
C ASP A 107 26.13 -21.87 -20.00
N THR A 108 25.88 -22.48 -21.16
CA THR A 108 24.77 -23.41 -21.35
C THR A 108 25.24 -24.59 -22.20
N VAL A 109 24.74 -25.78 -21.88
CA VAL A 109 24.90 -26.98 -22.70
C VAL A 109 23.58 -27.72 -22.84
N MET A 110 23.34 -28.27 -24.02
CA MET A 110 22.23 -29.15 -24.29
C MET A 110 22.75 -30.58 -24.47
N VAL A 111 22.13 -31.54 -23.79
CA VAL A 111 22.53 -32.95 -23.78
C VAL A 111 21.37 -33.81 -24.25
N GLY A 112 21.63 -34.82 -25.08
CA GLY A 112 20.60 -35.75 -25.60
C GLY A 112 20.04 -35.36 -26.98
N ARG A 113 18.92 -35.99 -27.34
CA ARG A 113 18.20 -35.88 -28.62
C ARG A 113 17.33 -34.63 -28.67
N SER A 114 18.00 -33.52 -28.93
CA SER A 114 17.40 -32.23 -29.22
C SER A 114 16.54 -32.25 -30.50
N GLU A 115 15.39 -31.56 -30.51
CA GLU A 115 14.65 -31.20 -31.74
C GLU A 115 15.33 -30.07 -32.55
N PHE A 116 16.27 -29.34 -31.94
CA PHE A 116 17.06 -28.29 -32.59
C PHE A 116 18.21 -28.90 -33.39
N ASP A 117 18.54 -28.25 -34.52
CA ASP A 117 19.65 -28.62 -35.41
C ASP A 117 20.99 -28.67 -34.65
N GLU A 118 21.83 -29.68 -34.92
CA GLU A 118 23.09 -29.92 -34.22
C GLU A 118 24.03 -28.70 -34.27
N GLU A 119 23.94 -27.91 -35.34
CA GLU A 119 24.74 -26.70 -35.54
C GLU A 119 24.36 -25.55 -34.58
N HIS A 120 23.16 -25.60 -33.99
CA HIS A 120 22.62 -24.57 -33.10
C HIS A 120 22.47 -25.03 -31.64
N SER A 121 22.71 -26.31 -31.34
CA SER A 121 22.68 -26.82 -29.97
C SER A 121 23.90 -26.36 -29.17
N PRO A 122 23.74 -25.69 -28.01
CA PRO A 122 24.87 -25.23 -27.22
C PRO A 122 25.67 -26.42 -26.67
N LYS A 123 26.99 -26.47 -26.94
CA LYS A 123 27.88 -27.61 -26.60
C LYS A 123 28.72 -27.40 -25.33
N GLY A 124 28.53 -26.27 -24.66
CA GLY A 124 29.36 -25.84 -23.54
C GLY A 124 30.77 -25.40 -23.96
N ARG A 125 31.43 -24.65 -23.08
CA ARG A 125 32.78 -24.09 -23.31
C ARG A 125 33.78 -24.58 -22.26
N ARG A 126 34.97 -24.97 -22.74
CA ARG A 126 36.05 -25.52 -21.91
C ARG A 126 36.35 -24.63 -20.70
N GLU A 127 36.53 -23.33 -20.94
CA GLU A 127 36.88 -22.35 -19.91
C GLU A 127 35.85 -22.25 -18.78
N CYS A 128 34.59 -22.60 -19.04
CA CYS A 128 33.50 -22.54 -18.07
C CYS A 128 33.40 -23.82 -17.22
N TRP A 129 33.57 -24.99 -17.84
CA TRP A 129 33.28 -26.28 -17.20
C TRP A 129 34.51 -27.01 -16.64
N GLU A 130 35.67 -26.87 -17.27
CA GLU A 130 36.92 -27.49 -16.80
C GLU A 130 37.24 -27.19 -15.31
N PRO A 131 37.02 -25.95 -14.80
CA PRO A 131 37.28 -25.62 -13.39
C PRO A 131 36.37 -26.31 -12.36
N ILE A 132 35.26 -26.93 -12.80
CA ILE A 132 34.29 -27.56 -11.91
C ILE A 132 34.26 -29.09 -11.99
N LEU A 133 35.14 -29.69 -12.80
CA LEU A 133 35.27 -31.14 -12.92
C LEU A 133 35.88 -31.78 -11.66
N ALA A 134 35.64 -33.07 -11.49
CA ALA A 134 36.26 -33.85 -10.44
C ALA A 134 37.79 -33.98 -10.64
N PRO A 135 38.58 -34.19 -9.57
CA PRO A 135 40.02 -34.35 -9.68
C PRO A 135 40.42 -35.46 -10.67
N GLY A 136 41.34 -35.14 -11.58
CA GLY A 136 41.82 -36.09 -12.60
C GLY A 136 40.89 -36.28 -13.79
N LYS A 137 39.81 -35.51 -13.88
CA LYS A 137 38.91 -35.49 -15.04
C LYS A 137 39.23 -34.33 -15.98
N THR A 138 38.89 -34.48 -17.26
CA THR A 138 39.21 -33.49 -18.31
C THR A 138 37.97 -32.99 -19.04
N TRP A 139 38.09 -31.83 -19.67
CA TRP A 139 37.04 -31.26 -20.53
C TRP A 139 36.61 -32.22 -21.63
N GLU A 140 37.56 -32.92 -22.25
CA GLU A 140 37.29 -33.85 -23.34
C GLU A 140 36.37 -35.00 -22.88
N GLN A 141 36.53 -35.48 -21.64
CA GLN A 141 35.67 -36.52 -21.09
C GLN A 141 34.21 -36.06 -20.91
N ILE A 142 33.99 -34.87 -20.35
CA ILE A 142 32.61 -34.37 -20.16
C ILE A 142 31.97 -33.97 -21.49
N SER A 143 32.76 -33.35 -22.37
CA SER A 143 32.32 -32.93 -23.70
C SER A 143 31.93 -34.13 -24.55
N GLU A 144 32.68 -35.24 -24.50
CA GLU A 144 32.32 -36.47 -25.22
C GLU A 144 30.97 -37.01 -24.73
N ILE A 145 30.75 -37.08 -23.42
CA ILE A 145 29.49 -37.56 -22.81
C ILE A 145 28.29 -36.70 -23.25
N TRP A 146 28.40 -35.37 -23.18
CA TRP A 146 27.31 -34.47 -23.57
C TRP A 146 26.98 -34.49 -25.06
N ASN A 147 27.93 -34.90 -25.89
CA ASN A 147 27.75 -35.04 -27.33
C ASN A 147 27.32 -36.46 -27.76
N LYS A 148 27.14 -37.40 -26.81
CA LYS A 148 26.57 -38.71 -27.13
C LYS A 148 25.10 -38.57 -27.50
N ASN A 149 24.69 -39.30 -28.53
CA ASN A 149 23.30 -39.37 -28.98
C ASN A 149 22.56 -40.56 -28.32
N GLU A 150 22.54 -40.55 -26.99
CA GLU A 150 21.91 -41.60 -26.19
C GLU A 150 20.40 -41.67 -26.43
N VAL A 151 19.82 -42.85 -26.21
CA VAL A 151 18.36 -43.05 -26.30
C VAL A 151 17.64 -42.36 -25.16
N PHE A 152 18.23 -42.39 -23.95
CA PHE A 152 17.75 -41.69 -22.77
C PHE A 152 18.83 -40.74 -22.27
N VAL A 153 18.50 -39.47 -22.11
CA VAL A 153 19.44 -38.45 -21.65
C VAL A 153 19.98 -38.75 -20.25
N GLU A 154 19.21 -39.45 -19.42
CA GLU A 154 19.61 -39.87 -18.08
C GLU A 154 20.88 -40.73 -18.09
N ASP A 155 21.11 -41.56 -19.12
CA ASP A 155 22.32 -42.37 -19.21
C ASP A 155 23.56 -41.47 -19.38
N ALA A 156 23.47 -40.46 -20.26
CA ALA A 156 24.51 -39.44 -20.43
C ALA A 156 24.71 -38.62 -19.14
N LEU A 157 23.63 -38.26 -18.44
CA LEU A 157 23.70 -37.52 -17.18
C LEU A 157 24.32 -38.37 -16.05
N TYR A 158 24.03 -39.66 -16.01
CA TYR A 158 24.58 -40.59 -15.03
C TYR A 158 26.11 -40.73 -15.21
N GLU A 159 26.57 -40.84 -16.46
CA GLU A 159 28.00 -40.83 -16.77
C GLU A 159 28.65 -39.47 -16.44
N ALA A 160 28.00 -38.36 -16.82
CA ALA A 160 28.47 -37.00 -16.57
C ALA A 160 28.63 -36.70 -15.08
N ALA A 161 27.75 -37.24 -14.24
CA ALA A 161 27.80 -37.08 -12.79
C ALA A 161 29.17 -37.49 -12.21
N SER A 162 29.70 -38.64 -12.66
CA SER A 162 31.00 -39.15 -12.23
C SER A 162 32.17 -38.24 -12.64
N VAL A 163 32.03 -37.55 -13.76
CA VAL A 163 33.05 -36.59 -14.26
C VAL A 163 32.97 -35.26 -13.51
N LEU A 164 31.78 -34.85 -13.08
CA LEU A 164 31.55 -33.66 -12.25
C LEU A 164 31.82 -33.91 -10.75
N GLY A 165 31.87 -35.16 -10.31
CA GLY A 165 32.02 -35.55 -8.91
C GLY A 165 30.72 -35.48 -8.12
N ILE A 166 29.60 -35.61 -8.83
CA ILE A 166 28.23 -35.73 -8.30
C ILE A 166 27.92 -37.22 -8.21
N GLU A 167 27.24 -37.62 -7.15
CA GLU A 167 26.76 -38.99 -6.97
C GLU A 167 25.76 -39.33 -8.11
N PRO A 168 26.05 -40.32 -8.98
CA PRO A 168 25.25 -40.56 -10.19
C PRO A 168 23.76 -40.75 -9.94
N LYS A 169 23.39 -41.47 -8.87
CA LYS A 169 21.97 -41.64 -8.48
C LYS A 169 21.27 -40.32 -8.17
N TYR A 170 21.97 -39.27 -7.75
CA TYR A 170 21.36 -37.98 -7.41
C TYR A 170 21.19 -37.08 -8.64
N MET A 171 22.00 -37.24 -9.69
CA MET A 171 21.88 -36.43 -10.91
C MET A 171 20.64 -36.79 -11.75
N VAL A 172 20.08 -37.99 -11.54
CA VAL A 172 18.92 -38.53 -12.28
C VAL A 172 17.72 -38.88 -11.40
N SER A 173 17.69 -38.39 -10.15
CA SER A 173 16.57 -38.59 -9.23
C SER A 173 15.70 -37.34 -9.14
N ASP A 174 14.38 -37.52 -9.17
CA ASP A 174 13.43 -36.42 -8.97
C ASP A 174 13.08 -36.22 -7.48
N TYR A 175 12.20 -35.26 -7.19
CA TYR A 175 11.78 -34.97 -5.82
C TYR A 175 11.14 -36.19 -5.12
N GLU A 176 10.31 -36.98 -5.82
CA GLU A 176 9.61 -38.14 -5.25
C GLU A 176 10.61 -39.27 -4.94
N ASP A 177 11.61 -39.47 -5.82
CA ASP A 177 12.73 -40.39 -5.58
C ASP A 177 13.50 -40.03 -4.30
N PHE A 178 13.79 -38.75 -4.10
CA PHE A 178 14.49 -38.29 -2.90
C PHE A 178 13.61 -38.38 -1.64
N GLU A 179 12.35 -37.98 -1.72
CA GLU A 179 11.40 -38.02 -0.60
C GLU A 179 11.24 -39.45 -0.07
N SER A 180 11.11 -40.44 -0.96
CA SER A 180 10.99 -41.86 -0.58
C SER A 180 12.23 -42.44 0.11
N LYS A 181 13.39 -41.79 -0.02
CA LYS A 181 14.69 -42.22 0.53
C LYS A 181 15.17 -41.38 1.71
N ALA A 182 14.51 -40.26 2.01
CA ALA A 182 14.93 -39.30 3.03
C ALA A 182 15.07 -39.94 4.44
N ASP A 183 14.25 -40.94 4.77
CA ASP A 183 14.33 -41.65 6.06
C ASP A 183 15.45 -42.70 6.12
N LYS A 184 16.05 -43.07 4.98
CA LYS A 184 17.02 -44.18 4.85
C LYS A 184 18.42 -43.71 4.54
N ASP A 185 18.56 -42.70 3.69
CA ASP A 185 19.84 -42.16 3.25
C ASP A 185 20.19 -40.90 4.05
N THR A 186 21.17 -41.02 4.94
CA THR A 186 21.58 -39.92 5.82
C THR A 186 22.22 -38.76 5.06
N ASN A 187 22.49 -38.89 3.76
CA ASN A 187 22.95 -37.78 2.91
C ASN A 187 21.80 -36.94 2.34
N ILE A 188 20.56 -37.40 2.47
CA ILE A 188 19.35 -36.68 2.03
C ILE A 188 18.76 -35.93 3.22
N ILE A 189 18.53 -34.63 3.06
CA ILE A 189 17.96 -33.76 4.10
C ILE A 189 16.74 -33.02 3.54
N PRO A 190 15.53 -33.34 4.01
CA PRO A 190 14.39 -32.49 3.77
C PRO A 190 14.49 -31.20 4.60
N MET A 191 14.18 -30.08 3.97
CA MET A 191 14.14 -28.76 4.59
C MET A 191 12.79 -28.10 4.35
N PHE A 192 12.22 -27.54 5.41
CA PHE A 192 10.88 -27.01 5.43
C PHE A 192 10.90 -25.54 5.79
N PHE A 193 10.20 -24.73 5.00
CA PHE A 193 10.16 -23.29 5.19
C PHE A 193 8.73 -22.75 5.16
N LYS A 194 8.49 -21.71 5.96
CA LYS A 194 7.30 -20.88 5.89
C LYS A 194 7.68 -19.45 5.59
N LYS A 195 6.76 -18.69 4.98
CA LYS A 195 6.92 -17.24 4.89
C LYS A 195 7.11 -16.68 6.30
N LYS A 196 8.21 -15.96 6.50
CA LYS A 196 8.44 -15.13 7.68
C LYS A 196 7.19 -14.27 7.82
N ASN A 197 6.54 -14.30 8.98
CA ASN A 197 5.46 -13.36 9.28
C ASN A 197 6.02 -11.97 8.98
N GLU A 198 5.58 -11.37 7.87
CA GLU A 198 5.88 -9.98 7.57
C GLU A 198 5.49 -9.20 8.82
N ARG A 199 6.31 -8.23 9.22
CA ARG A 199 5.79 -7.18 10.09
C ARG A 199 4.67 -6.53 9.30
N THR A 200 3.45 -7.01 9.54
CA THR A 200 2.22 -6.46 9.01
C THR A 200 2.25 -4.98 9.33
N LEU A 201 2.37 -4.16 8.29
CA LEU A 201 2.41 -2.72 8.49
C LEU A 201 1.04 -2.37 9.08
N SER A 202 1.02 -1.73 10.25
CA SER A 202 -0.26 -1.29 10.82
C SER A 202 -0.82 -0.18 9.93
N LEU A 203 -2.14 -0.01 9.89
CA LEU A 203 -2.78 1.08 9.14
C LEU A 203 -2.15 2.46 9.47
N ASN A 204 -1.90 2.73 10.76
CA ASN A 204 -1.25 3.98 11.19
C ASN A 204 0.20 4.10 10.68
N ALA A 205 0.92 2.98 10.57
CA ALA A 205 2.28 2.98 10.02
C ALA A 205 2.26 3.21 8.51
N ALA A 206 1.32 2.58 7.78
CA ALA A 206 1.09 2.82 6.36
C ALA A 206 0.72 4.28 6.09
N PHE A 207 -0.18 4.85 6.91
CA PHE A 207 -0.57 6.26 6.81
C PHE A 207 0.63 7.18 7.00
N LYS A 208 1.44 6.95 8.05
CA LYS A 208 2.65 7.74 8.30
C LYS A 208 3.66 7.67 7.17
N GLN A 209 3.81 6.49 6.57
CA GLN A 209 4.75 6.28 5.46
C GLN A 209 4.26 7.05 4.22
N VAL A 210 3.07 6.72 3.72
CA VAL A 210 2.57 7.26 2.44
C VAL A 210 2.25 8.75 2.54
N PHE A 211 1.46 9.17 3.54
CA PHE A 211 1.10 10.58 3.68
C PHE A 211 2.26 11.40 4.23
N GLY A 212 3.12 10.83 5.10
CA GLY A 212 4.26 11.56 5.64
C GLY A 212 5.26 11.93 4.57
N GLU A 213 5.70 10.96 3.77
CA GLU A 213 6.64 11.19 2.66
C GLU A 213 6.09 12.21 1.65
N ALA A 214 4.79 12.16 1.35
CA ALA A 214 4.20 13.01 0.32
C ALA A 214 3.80 14.41 0.82
N LEU A 215 3.46 14.58 2.10
CA LEU A 215 3.05 15.88 2.67
C LEU A 215 4.22 16.69 3.25
N GLU A 216 5.34 16.05 3.58
CA GLU A 216 6.56 16.73 4.06
C GLU A 216 7.03 17.85 3.11
N PRO A 217 7.18 17.65 1.78
CA PRO A 217 7.59 18.73 0.88
C PRO A 217 6.54 19.84 0.75
N LEU A 218 5.29 19.59 1.15
CA LEU A 218 4.21 20.57 1.16
C LEU A 218 4.17 21.38 2.46
N GLY A 219 5.09 21.16 3.39
CA GLY A 219 5.21 21.88 4.66
C GLY A 219 4.34 21.34 5.81
N PHE A 220 3.80 20.12 5.69
CA PHE A 220 3.07 19.50 6.79
C PHE A 220 4.00 18.86 7.81
N VAL A 221 3.70 19.07 9.08
CA VAL A 221 4.39 18.47 10.21
C VAL A 221 3.49 17.41 10.85
N LYS A 222 4.11 16.30 11.23
CA LYS A 222 3.44 15.18 11.90
C LYS A 222 3.22 15.49 13.38
N ILE A 223 1.97 15.46 13.81
CA ILE A 223 1.56 15.55 15.21
C ILE A 223 0.98 14.20 15.65
N LYS A 224 1.42 13.72 16.81
CA LYS A 224 0.90 12.47 17.40
C LYS A 224 0.00 12.78 18.59
N VAL A 225 -1.26 12.38 18.51
CA VAL A 225 -2.22 12.52 19.61
C VAL A 225 -2.83 11.16 19.91
N ALA A 226 -2.51 10.62 21.09
CA ALA A 226 -2.86 9.26 21.48
C ALA A 226 -2.51 8.21 20.39
N LYS A 227 -3.51 7.55 19.80
CA LYS A 227 -3.35 6.53 18.75
C LYS A 227 -3.46 7.09 17.32
N LEU A 228 -3.91 8.33 17.15
CA LEU A 228 -4.10 8.95 15.85
C LEU A 228 -2.90 9.82 15.46
N THR A 229 -2.69 9.91 14.15
CA THR A 229 -1.66 10.78 13.56
C THR A 229 -2.36 11.89 12.81
N TYR A 230 -1.96 13.12 13.08
CA TYR A 230 -2.36 14.29 12.33
C TYR A 230 -1.16 14.80 11.53
N PHE A 231 -1.42 15.28 10.32
CA PHE A 231 -0.48 16.10 9.55
C PHE A 231 -1.03 17.52 9.54
N VAL A 232 -0.22 18.48 9.98
CA VAL A 232 -0.65 19.87 10.12
C VAL A 232 0.36 20.79 9.45
N ARG A 233 -0.13 21.68 8.58
CA ARG A 233 0.65 22.76 7.98
C ARG A 233 0.13 24.09 8.52
N VAL A 234 1.05 24.95 8.98
CA VAL A 234 0.75 26.32 9.39
C VAL A 234 0.93 27.23 8.17
N VAL A 235 -0.05 28.09 7.90
CA VAL A 235 -0.02 29.04 6.80
C VAL A 235 -0.18 30.45 7.37
N ASN A 236 0.78 31.32 7.04
CA ASN A 236 0.83 32.73 7.44
C ASN A 236 0.62 32.97 8.94
N ASP A 237 1.09 32.07 9.80
CA ASP A 237 1.00 32.11 11.27
C ASP A 237 -0.42 32.31 11.84
N GLU A 238 -1.45 32.02 11.03
CA GLU A 238 -2.85 32.28 11.36
C GLU A 238 -3.80 31.15 10.98
N ILE A 239 -3.41 30.27 10.05
CA ILE A 239 -4.26 29.23 9.48
C ILE A 239 -3.59 27.88 9.62
N LEU A 240 -4.38 26.84 9.89
CA LEU A 240 -3.95 25.45 9.93
C LEU A 240 -4.65 24.68 8.81
N HIS A 241 -3.88 23.93 8.05
CA HIS A 241 -4.39 22.84 7.22
C HIS A 241 -4.14 21.53 7.94
N ILE A 242 -5.18 20.73 8.12
CA ILE A 242 -5.14 19.53 8.96
C ILE A 242 -5.58 18.33 8.13
N LEU A 243 -4.83 17.23 8.22
CA LEU A 243 -5.15 15.93 7.66
C LEU A 243 -5.01 14.83 8.70
N THR A 244 -5.91 13.86 8.68
CA THR A 244 -5.84 12.63 9.47
C THR A 244 -6.66 11.53 8.81
N TYR A 245 -6.78 10.38 9.46
CA TYR A 245 -7.64 9.29 9.01
C TYR A 245 -8.53 8.81 10.15
N ARG A 246 -9.63 8.14 9.80
CA ARG A 246 -10.51 7.44 10.74
C ARG A 246 -10.71 6.01 10.29
N GLU A 247 -10.61 5.05 11.23
CA GLU A 247 -10.96 3.65 10.95
C GLU A 247 -12.48 3.50 10.87
N LEU A 248 -12.94 2.78 9.84
CA LEU A 248 -14.34 2.46 9.60
C LEU A 248 -14.59 0.96 9.82
N ARG A 249 -15.85 0.59 10.09
CA ARG A 249 -16.24 -0.82 10.16
C ARG A 249 -16.22 -1.44 8.76
N THR A 250 -15.67 -2.65 8.65
CA THR A 250 -15.69 -3.43 7.41
C THR A 250 -16.12 -4.87 7.68
N ARG A 251 -16.84 -5.45 6.71
CA ARG A 251 -17.23 -6.86 6.70
C ARG A 251 -16.23 -7.74 5.91
N LYS A 252 -15.26 -7.12 5.24
CA LYS A 252 -14.27 -7.85 4.42
C LYS A 252 -13.18 -8.43 5.30
N THR A 253 -13.19 -9.76 5.45
CA THR A 253 -12.22 -10.51 6.27
C THR A 253 -10.79 -10.21 5.82
N GLY A 254 -9.91 -9.93 6.78
CA GLY A 254 -8.50 -9.64 6.52
C GLY A 254 -8.20 -8.19 6.11
N TYR A 255 -9.21 -7.33 6.01
CA TYR A 255 -9.03 -5.91 5.67
C TYR A 255 -9.43 -5.00 6.84
N LYS A 256 -8.78 -3.84 6.92
CA LYS A 256 -9.30 -2.67 7.61
C LYS A 256 -9.96 -1.74 6.59
N SER A 257 -10.94 -0.96 7.02
CA SER A 257 -11.48 0.15 6.24
C SER A 257 -11.16 1.47 6.92
N PHE A 258 -10.94 2.51 6.14
CA PHE A 258 -10.65 3.84 6.65
C PHE A 258 -11.09 4.92 5.66
N GLU A 259 -11.21 6.15 6.16
CA GLU A 259 -11.37 7.35 5.34
C GLU A 259 -10.32 8.40 5.72
N ILE A 260 -10.07 9.33 4.81
CA ILE A 260 -9.24 10.51 5.05
C ILE A 260 -10.13 11.68 5.44
N LEU A 261 -9.71 12.41 6.47
CA LEU A 261 -10.38 13.59 6.98
C LEU A 261 -9.43 14.78 6.93
N GLY A 262 -9.95 15.94 6.54
CA GLY A 262 -9.19 17.18 6.67
C GLY A 262 -10.05 18.43 6.83
N GLY A 263 -9.38 19.52 7.14
CA GLY A 263 -9.99 20.81 7.47
C GLY A 263 -9.00 21.96 7.35
N VAL A 264 -9.51 23.11 6.93
CA VAL A 264 -8.88 24.42 7.12
C VAL A 264 -9.44 25.03 8.39
N VAL A 265 -8.59 25.63 9.22
CA VAL A 265 -8.96 26.13 10.53
C VAL A 265 -8.19 27.40 10.85
N SER A 266 -8.86 28.42 11.41
CA SER A 266 -8.14 29.63 11.85
C SER A 266 -7.70 29.50 13.31
N LEU A 267 -6.59 30.14 13.68
CA LEU A 267 -6.19 30.26 15.09
C LEU A 267 -7.19 31.07 15.94
N TYR A 268 -8.16 31.71 15.31
CA TYR A 268 -9.21 32.51 15.95
C TYR A 268 -10.49 31.73 16.28
N ARG A 269 -10.54 30.46 15.85
CA ARG A 269 -11.60 29.52 16.25
C ARG A 269 -11.70 29.45 17.76
N ARG A 270 -12.91 29.20 18.28
CA ARG A 270 -13.14 29.11 19.73
C ARG A 270 -12.21 28.10 20.42
N THR A 271 -12.05 26.91 19.83
CA THR A 271 -11.20 25.87 20.40
C THR A 271 -10.67 24.94 19.31
N ILE A 272 -9.38 24.59 19.41
CA ILE A 272 -8.71 23.57 18.61
C ILE A 272 -8.21 22.48 19.55
N ASP A 273 -8.73 21.27 19.40
CA ASP A 273 -8.42 20.14 20.29
C ASP A 273 -8.39 18.82 19.52
N PHE A 274 -7.18 18.32 19.27
CA PHE A 274 -6.93 17.05 18.57
C PHE A 274 -7.30 15.81 19.40
N THR A 275 -7.65 15.96 20.68
CA THR A 275 -8.14 14.84 21.51
C THR A 275 -9.62 14.54 21.25
N LYS A 276 -10.35 15.46 20.63
CA LYS A 276 -11.73 15.27 20.20
C LYS A 276 -11.79 14.47 18.91
N SER A 277 -12.92 13.79 18.69
CA SER A 277 -13.13 13.00 17.48
C SER A 277 -12.98 13.87 16.23
N PRO A 278 -12.18 13.51 15.22
CA PRO A 278 -11.94 14.37 14.06
C PRO A 278 -13.23 14.66 13.28
N GLU A 279 -14.21 13.76 13.29
CA GLU A 279 -15.47 13.90 12.54
C GLU A 279 -16.36 15.08 12.97
N CYS A 280 -16.14 15.61 14.19
CA CYS A 280 -16.95 16.73 14.68
C CYS A 280 -16.53 18.08 14.07
N TRP A 281 -15.41 18.14 13.35
CA TRP A 281 -14.88 19.37 12.79
C TRP A 281 -14.04 19.25 11.51
N LEU A 282 -13.68 18.03 11.09
CA LEU A 282 -13.04 17.72 9.81
C LEU A 282 -14.01 17.01 8.87
N LYS A 283 -13.77 17.11 7.56
CA LYS A 283 -14.61 16.56 6.50
C LYS A 283 -13.83 15.57 5.63
N ASN A 284 -14.53 14.61 5.03
CA ASN A 284 -13.92 13.61 4.15
C ASN A 284 -13.88 14.08 2.69
N ASN A 285 -13.15 13.36 1.84
CA ASN A 285 -12.99 13.71 0.41
C ASN A 285 -14.31 13.94 -0.32
N HIS A 286 -15.35 13.13 -0.07
CA HIS A 286 -16.64 13.31 -0.74
C HIS A 286 -17.28 14.67 -0.41
N HIS A 287 -17.21 15.10 0.85
CA HIS A 287 -17.69 16.44 1.22
C HIS A 287 -16.96 17.53 0.42
N TYR A 288 -15.64 17.46 0.31
CA TYR A 288 -14.86 18.42 -0.48
C TYR A 288 -15.19 18.35 -1.97
N TYR A 289 -15.32 17.15 -2.52
CA TYR A 289 -15.63 16.94 -3.93
C TYR A 289 -17.00 17.53 -4.31
N CYS A 290 -18.06 17.20 -3.56
CA CYS A 290 -19.40 17.68 -3.82
C CYS A 290 -19.55 19.20 -3.61
N SER A 291 -18.74 19.79 -2.73
CA SER A 291 -18.72 21.26 -2.56
C SER A 291 -18.10 22.00 -3.75
N LEU A 292 -17.20 21.36 -4.51
CA LEU A 292 -16.61 21.94 -5.73
C LEU A 292 -17.36 21.58 -7.01
N ASN A 293 -17.98 20.40 -7.03
CA ASN A 293 -18.64 19.83 -8.20
C ASN A 293 -20.09 19.49 -7.84
N PRO A 294 -21.01 20.49 -7.90
CA PRO A 294 -22.42 20.26 -7.62
C PRO A 294 -23.08 19.29 -8.59
N GLU A 295 -22.51 19.14 -9.78
CA GLU A 295 -22.81 18.13 -10.77
C GLU A 295 -21.58 17.24 -10.91
N ILE A 296 -21.77 15.94 -10.71
CA ILE A 296 -20.69 14.95 -10.82
C ILE A 296 -20.53 14.61 -12.30
N ASP A 297 -19.32 14.78 -12.82
CA ASP A 297 -18.97 14.34 -14.17
C ASP A 297 -19.09 12.81 -14.28
N ASP A 298 -19.88 12.33 -15.25
CA ASP A 298 -20.19 10.91 -15.44
C ASP A 298 -18.94 10.06 -15.74
N ASP A 299 -17.95 10.61 -16.46
CA ASP A 299 -16.72 9.89 -16.83
C ASP A 299 -15.78 9.73 -15.62
N VAL A 300 -15.73 10.77 -14.76
CA VAL A 300 -15.01 10.73 -13.48
C VAL A 300 -15.68 9.74 -12.52
N MET A 301 -17.01 9.70 -12.53
CA MET A 301 -17.82 8.78 -11.74
C MET A 301 -17.55 7.33 -12.14
N GLU A 302 -17.60 7.03 -13.44
CA GLU A 302 -17.41 5.68 -13.98
C GLU A 302 -15.99 5.15 -13.71
N SER A 303 -14.96 6.00 -13.92
CA SER A 303 -13.56 5.64 -13.67
C SER A 303 -13.30 5.27 -12.20
N ALA A 304 -13.85 6.03 -11.26
CA ALA A 304 -13.65 5.79 -9.84
C ALA A 304 -14.43 4.55 -9.33
N VAL A 305 -15.59 4.26 -9.92
CA VAL A 305 -16.35 3.04 -9.59
C VAL A 305 -15.69 1.79 -10.16
N GLN A 306 -15.08 1.86 -11.35
CA GLN A 306 -14.34 0.74 -11.94
C GLN A 306 -13.20 0.26 -11.03
N TYR A 307 -12.47 1.18 -10.39
CA TYR A 307 -11.46 0.84 -9.40
C TYR A 307 -12.03 0.06 -8.19
N VAL A 308 -13.20 0.46 -7.68
CA VAL A 308 -13.87 -0.25 -6.57
C VAL A 308 -14.30 -1.64 -7.00
N CYS A 309 -14.79 -1.79 -8.24
CA CYS A 309 -15.15 -3.08 -8.82
C CYS A 309 -13.98 -4.07 -8.76
N ASP A 310 -12.79 -3.63 -9.18
CA ASP A 310 -11.58 -4.46 -9.20
C ASP A 310 -11.15 -4.87 -7.78
N VAL A 311 -11.17 -3.93 -6.82
CA VAL A 311 -10.77 -4.21 -5.43
C VAL A 311 -11.75 -5.15 -4.72
N TRP A 312 -13.05 -5.04 -4.99
CA TRP A 312 -14.07 -5.88 -4.35
C TRP A 312 -14.36 -7.18 -5.11
N GLY A 313 -13.80 -7.35 -6.32
CA GLY A 313 -14.13 -8.47 -7.20
C GLY A 313 -15.61 -8.50 -7.56
N LYS A 314 -16.22 -7.32 -7.73
CA LYS A 314 -17.63 -7.13 -8.05
C LYS A 314 -17.74 -6.38 -9.38
N SER A 315 -18.74 -6.69 -10.18
CA SER A 315 -19.00 -5.94 -11.41
C SER A 315 -19.67 -4.60 -11.09
N MET A 316 -19.51 -3.62 -11.99
CA MET A 316 -20.26 -2.35 -12.00
C MET A 316 -21.77 -2.60 -11.83
N ASP A 317 -22.27 -3.61 -12.54
CA ASP A 317 -23.63 -4.13 -12.47
C ASP A 317 -24.13 -4.52 -11.06
N TRP A 318 -23.24 -5.01 -10.20
CA TRP A 318 -23.57 -5.34 -8.82
C TRP A 318 -23.74 -4.06 -8.00
N PHE A 319 -22.88 -3.06 -8.20
CA PHE A 319 -22.94 -1.77 -7.51
C PHE A 319 -24.15 -0.94 -7.94
N VAL A 320 -24.44 -0.86 -9.23
CA VAL A 320 -25.64 -0.18 -9.75
C VAL A 320 -26.91 -0.78 -9.14
N ARG A 321 -26.99 -2.11 -9.02
CA ARG A 321 -28.13 -2.82 -8.43
C ARG A 321 -28.28 -2.64 -6.93
N THR A 322 -27.22 -2.31 -6.20
CA THR A 322 -27.23 -2.31 -4.72
C THR A 322 -27.06 -0.93 -4.08
N GLU A 323 -26.36 0.00 -4.74
CA GLU A 323 -25.92 1.27 -4.13
C GLU A 323 -26.05 2.51 -5.02
N SER A 324 -26.48 2.36 -6.29
CA SER A 324 -26.45 3.38 -7.36
C SER A 324 -25.02 3.84 -7.75
N LEU A 325 -24.86 4.45 -8.93
CA LEU A 325 -23.58 4.99 -9.40
C LEU A 325 -23.04 6.10 -8.47
N GLU A 326 -23.91 7.04 -8.06
CA GLU A 326 -23.56 8.12 -7.12
C GLU A 326 -23.08 7.55 -5.77
N GLY A 327 -23.75 6.52 -5.27
CA GLY A 327 -23.34 5.84 -4.02
C GLY A 327 -22.03 5.06 -4.15
N ALA A 328 -21.81 4.39 -5.29
CA ALA A 328 -20.56 3.68 -5.56
C ALA A 328 -19.37 4.65 -5.69
N PHE A 329 -19.58 5.79 -6.36
CA PHE A 329 -18.59 6.85 -6.46
C PHE A 329 -18.26 7.43 -5.09
N SER A 330 -19.27 7.77 -4.29
CA SER A 330 -19.06 8.26 -2.92
C SER A 330 -18.18 7.32 -2.10
N LYS A 331 -18.41 6.01 -2.20
CA LYS A 331 -17.56 5.01 -1.53
C LYS A 331 -16.15 4.93 -2.10
N SER A 332 -15.97 5.11 -3.40
CA SER A 332 -14.63 5.04 -4.03
C SER A 332 -13.66 6.09 -3.50
N ILE A 333 -14.16 7.27 -3.13
CA ILE A 333 -13.34 8.40 -2.67
C ILE A 333 -13.32 8.57 -1.15
N VAL A 334 -14.16 7.83 -0.41
CA VAL A 334 -14.22 7.88 1.07
C VAL A 334 -13.78 6.58 1.72
N HIS A 335 -14.24 5.43 1.22
CA HIS A 335 -14.06 4.12 1.87
C HIS A 335 -12.87 3.37 1.27
N PHE A 336 -11.70 3.56 1.85
CA PHE A 336 -10.48 2.88 1.44
C PHE A 336 -10.28 1.58 2.23
N LEU A 337 -9.90 0.52 1.52
CA LEU A 337 -9.54 -0.75 2.13
C LEU A 337 -8.03 -0.84 2.32
N TYR A 338 -7.61 -1.40 3.44
CA TYR A 338 -6.22 -1.62 3.77
C TYR A 338 -5.98 -3.08 4.18
N LYS A 339 -4.98 -3.71 3.56
CA LYS A 339 -4.50 -5.03 3.92
C LYS A 339 -3.05 -4.88 4.40
N SER A 340 -2.67 -5.58 5.46
CA SER A 340 -1.40 -5.30 6.14
C SER A 340 -0.13 -5.66 5.37
N ASP A 341 -0.26 -6.43 4.30
CA ASP A 341 0.75 -6.81 3.32
C ASP A 341 0.68 -5.97 2.03
N ASP A 342 -0.24 -4.99 1.94
CA ASP A 342 -0.46 -4.18 0.74
C ASP A 342 -0.78 -2.71 1.06
N ILE A 343 0.11 -1.81 0.64
CA ILE A 343 -0.05 -0.35 0.81
C ILE A 343 -0.84 0.32 -0.32
N TYR A 344 -1.28 -0.43 -1.34
CA TYR A 344 -2.00 0.12 -2.49
C TYR A 344 -3.22 0.95 -2.09
N GLY A 345 -4.06 0.42 -1.18
CA GLY A 345 -5.22 1.16 -0.69
C GLY A 345 -4.86 2.48 0.01
N MET A 346 -3.70 2.55 0.66
CA MET A 346 -3.20 3.79 1.26
C MET A 346 -2.69 4.78 0.20
N LYS A 347 -1.99 4.30 -0.84
CA LYS A 347 -1.56 5.11 -1.98
C LYS A 347 -2.75 5.68 -2.75
N ASN A 348 -3.80 4.88 -2.96
CA ASN A 348 -5.03 5.35 -3.59
C ASN A 348 -5.72 6.43 -2.75
N ALA A 349 -5.82 6.22 -1.42
CA ALA A 349 -6.37 7.23 -0.52
C ALA A 349 -5.61 8.56 -0.60
N PHE A 350 -4.28 8.51 -0.70
CA PHE A 350 -3.47 9.71 -0.92
C PHE A 350 -3.75 10.34 -2.28
N ASN A 351 -3.77 9.56 -3.37
CA ASN A 351 -4.04 10.07 -4.72
C ASN A 351 -5.39 10.81 -4.79
N VAL A 352 -6.44 10.25 -4.20
CA VAL A 352 -7.74 10.93 -4.11
C VAL A 352 -7.62 12.23 -3.31
N THR A 353 -6.98 12.18 -2.14
CA THR A 353 -6.79 13.37 -1.28
C THR A 353 -6.00 14.47 -1.99
N GLN A 354 -4.98 14.09 -2.77
CA GLN A 354 -4.15 15.01 -3.53
C GLN A 354 -4.93 15.73 -4.63
N ASN A 355 -5.87 15.06 -5.29
CA ASN A 355 -6.65 15.65 -6.37
C ASN A 355 -7.91 16.38 -5.86
N VAL A 356 -8.43 16.02 -4.70
CA VAL A 356 -9.68 16.57 -4.17
C VAL A 356 -9.45 17.60 -3.07
N MET A 357 -8.70 17.25 -2.03
CA MET A 357 -8.65 18.05 -0.79
C MET A 357 -7.47 19.04 -0.77
N LEU A 358 -6.29 18.64 -1.22
CA LEU A 358 -5.09 19.49 -1.19
C LEU A 358 -5.23 20.78 -2.03
N PRO A 359 -5.81 20.77 -3.23
CA PRO A 359 -5.96 22.00 -4.02
C PRO A 359 -6.81 23.05 -3.30
N ILE A 360 -7.85 22.61 -2.59
CA ILE A 360 -8.73 23.47 -1.80
C ILE A 360 -7.99 24.06 -0.61
N PHE A 361 -7.09 23.30 0.00
CA PHE A 361 -6.23 23.84 1.05
C PHE A 361 -5.30 24.91 0.48
N ASP A 362 -4.72 24.70 -0.70
CA ASP A 362 -3.82 25.67 -1.32
C ASP A 362 -4.52 26.97 -1.75
N GLU A 363 -5.87 26.99 -1.87
CA GLU A 363 -6.64 28.24 -2.00
C GLU A 363 -6.74 29.01 -0.68
N ALA A 364 -6.81 28.32 0.47
CA ALA A 364 -7.14 28.91 1.77
C ALA A 364 -5.92 29.48 2.52
N ILE A 365 -5.17 30.37 1.86
CA ILE A 365 -3.88 30.86 2.37
C ILE A 365 -3.96 32.14 3.22
N ASN A 366 -5.11 32.80 3.28
CA ASN A 366 -5.32 33.99 4.10
C ASN A 366 -6.74 33.99 4.69
N LEU A 367 -7.00 34.86 5.67
CA LEU A 367 -8.28 34.84 6.41
C LEU A 367 -9.51 35.07 5.53
N ASN A 368 -9.42 35.87 4.46
CA ASN A 368 -10.53 36.08 3.54
C ASN A 368 -10.79 34.82 2.71
N ASN A 369 -9.74 34.18 2.19
CA ASN A 369 -9.87 32.91 1.47
C ASN A 369 -10.42 31.81 2.39
N CYS A 370 -10.07 31.81 3.68
CA CYS A 370 -10.66 30.92 4.68
C CYS A 370 -12.16 31.17 4.86
N ILE A 371 -12.61 32.44 4.92
CA ILE A 371 -14.04 32.77 4.99
C ILE A 371 -14.78 32.21 3.77
N GLU A 372 -14.23 32.40 2.56
CA GLU A 372 -14.83 31.84 1.34
C GLU A 372 -14.87 30.32 1.37
N HIS A 373 -13.78 29.68 1.80
CA HIS A 373 -13.71 28.24 2.00
C HIS A 373 -14.81 27.74 2.96
N PHE A 374 -15.01 28.43 4.08
CA PHE A 374 -16.02 28.05 5.06
C PHE A 374 -17.44 28.13 4.52
N TYR A 375 -17.73 29.13 3.68
CA TYR A 375 -18.99 29.24 2.96
C TYR A 375 -19.15 28.14 1.91
N LYS A 376 -18.14 27.90 1.07
CA LYS A 376 -18.16 26.84 0.05
C LYS A 376 -18.44 25.45 0.65
N LEU A 377 -17.82 25.14 1.80
CA LEU A 377 -17.97 23.83 2.46
C LEU A 377 -19.17 23.75 3.43
N GLY A 378 -19.95 24.82 3.59
CA GLY A 378 -21.07 24.84 4.53
C GLY A 378 -20.66 24.64 5.99
N THR A 379 -19.46 25.08 6.36
CA THR A 379 -18.95 24.97 7.74
C THR A 379 -19.52 26.08 8.65
N PRO A 380 -19.58 25.89 9.98
CA PRO A 380 -20.30 26.81 10.87
C PRO A 380 -19.65 28.20 11.02
N MET A 381 -20.15 29.19 10.28
CA MET A 381 -19.87 30.63 10.43
C MET A 381 -20.93 31.38 11.26
N ASP A 382 -21.59 30.69 12.17
CA ASP A 382 -22.81 31.17 12.83
C ASP A 382 -22.53 32.17 13.96
N ILE A 383 -23.15 33.36 13.90
CA ILE A 383 -23.10 34.39 14.95
C ILE A 383 -24.49 34.89 15.35
N CYS A 384 -25.54 34.07 15.23
CA CYS A 384 -26.94 34.46 15.50
C CYS A 384 -27.25 34.91 16.95
N CYS A 385 -26.26 35.12 17.80
CA CYS A 385 -26.44 35.52 19.19
C CYS A 385 -25.42 36.57 19.62
N ASP A 386 -25.64 37.18 20.80
CA ASP A 386 -24.66 38.09 21.37
C ASP A 386 -23.34 37.36 21.72
N LEU A 387 -22.29 38.14 22.00
CA LEU A 387 -20.96 37.60 22.25
C LEU A 387 -20.90 36.67 23.48
N GLU A 388 -21.70 36.94 24.52
CA GLU A 388 -21.72 36.15 25.75
C GLU A 388 -22.36 34.78 25.48
N GLU A 389 -23.49 34.78 24.79
CA GLU A 389 -24.19 33.57 24.36
C GLU A 389 -23.31 32.74 23.39
N PHE A 390 -22.67 33.42 22.44
CA PHE A 390 -21.74 32.79 21.49
C PHE A 390 -20.58 32.09 22.19
N ASN A 391 -20.08 32.68 23.28
CA ASN A 391 -18.98 32.17 24.08
C ASN A 391 -19.38 31.11 25.11
N THR A 392 -20.65 31.01 25.48
CA THR A 392 -21.11 30.07 26.51
C THR A 392 -21.73 28.82 25.93
N LYS A 393 -22.43 28.91 24.78
CA LYS A 393 -23.14 27.75 24.23
C LYS A 393 -22.22 26.69 23.62
N PRO A 394 -22.36 25.39 23.97
CA PRO A 394 -21.45 24.33 23.50
C PRO A 394 -21.43 24.09 21.98
N HIS A 395 -22.53 24.35 21.25
CA HIS A 395 -22.59 24.05 19.82
C HIS A 395 -21.73 24.99 18.95
N TYR A 396 -21.18 26.06 19.52
CA TYR A 396 -20.23 26.98 18.86
C TYR A 396 -18.75 26.63 19.08
N TYR A 397 -18.43 25.51 19.74
CA TYR A 397 -17.06 25.09 20.07
C TYR A 397 -16.12 25.10 18.86
N TYR A 398 -16.68 24.80 17.69
CA TYR A 398 -15.99 24.66 16.42
C TYR A 398 -16.34 25.75 15.41
N SER A 399 -17.02 26.81 15.84
CA SER A 399 -17.40 27.89 14.93
C SER A 399 -16.24 28.87 14.68
N GLU A 400 -16.19 29.35 13.44
CA GLU A 400 -15.26 30.36 12.94
C GLU A 400 -15.94 31.74 12.84
N GLY A 401 -17.17 31.90 13.35
CA GLY A 401 -18.04 33.06 13.08
C GLY A 401 -17.46 34.43 13.42
N LEU A 402 -16.60 34.56 14.44
CA LEU A 402 -15.94 35.83 14.78
C LEU A 402 -14.85 36.25 13.78
N LEU A 403 -14.47 35.38 12.85
CA LEU A 403 -13.51 35.69 11.79
C LEU A 403 -14.04 36.80 10.86
N LEU A 404 -15.36 36.89 10.68
CA LEU A 404 -16.00 37.97 9.94
C LEU A 404 -15.71 39.34 10.56
N ILE A 405 -15.67 39.39 11.90
CA ILE A 405 -15.35 40.62 12.64
C ILE A 405 -13.86 40.93 12.56
N LYS A 406 -13.01 39.90 12.71
CA LYS A 406 -11.54 40.00 12.64
C LYS A 406 -11.06 40.62 11.32
N THR A 407 -11.71 40.25 10.23
CA THR A 407 -11.37 40.67 8.86
C THR A 407 -12.09 41.94 8.42
N GLY A 408 -13.06 42.43 9.20
CA GLY A 408 -13.93 43.52 8.77
C GLY A 408 -14.82 43.13 7.58
N TYR A 409 -15.12 41.83 7.43
CA TYR A 409 -15.84 41.31 6.27
C TYR A 409 -17.25 41.88 6.19
N LYS A 410 -17.53 42.63 5.13
CA LYS A 410 -18.85 43.21 4.82
C LYS A 410 -19.45 42.65 3.52
N GLY A 411 -18.90 41.55 3.01
CA GLY A 411 -19.39 40.91 1.78
C GLY A 411 -20.83 40.42 1.93
N ASP A 412 -21.53 40.32 0.79
CA ASP A 412 -22.84 39.70 0.73
C ASP A 412 -22.67 38.17 0.76
N ILE A 413 -23.17 37.56 1.84
CA ILE A 413 -23.10 36.13 2.08
C ILE A 413 -24.30 35.40 1.44
N THR A 414 -25.29 36.15 0.96
CA THR A 414 -26.54 35.62 0.40
C THR A 414 -26.30 34.63 -0.75
N PRO A 415 -25.41 34.88 -1.73
CA PRO A 415 -25.20 33.94 -2.83
C PRO A 415 -24.69 32.57 -2.38
N TYR A 416 -23.73 32.53 -1.45
CA TYR A 416 -23.23 31.28 -0.88
C TYR A 416 -24.32 30.53 -0.11
N MET A 417 -25.11 31.27 0.66
CA MET A 417 -26.19 30.72 1.45
C MET A 417 -27.33 30.19 0.57
N GLU A 418 -27.67 30.85 -0.53
CA GLU A 418 -28.67 30.35 -1.50
C GLU A 418 -28.17 29.08 -2.23
N ASN A 419 -26.86 28.96 -2.49
CA ASN A 419 -26.30 27.71 -3.02
C ASN A 419 -26.42 26.55 -2.01
N ILE A 420 -26.04 26.78 -0.74
CA ILE A 420 -26.25 25.80 0.34
C ILE A 420 -27.73 25.42 0.46
N LEU A 421 -28.62 26.41 0.36
CA LEU A 421 -30.06 26.20 0.40
C LEU A 421 -30.52 25.32 -0.78
N ALA A 422 -30.04 25.60 -1.99
CA ALA A 422 -30.36 24.82 -3.18
C ALA A 422 -29.90 23.35 -3.04
N MET A 423 -28.68 23.11 -2.53
CA MET A 423 -28.19 21.75 -2.27
C MET A 423 -29.07 21.03 -1.25
N LYS A 424 -29.41 21.67 -0.12
CA LYS A 424 -30.27 21.06 0.91
C LYS A 424 -31.68 20.79 0.42
N VAL A 425 -32.24 21.67 -0.42
CA VAL A 425 -33.55 21.46 -1.04
C VAL A 425 -33.51 20.24 -1.95
N LYS A 426 -32.47 20.08 -2.78
CA LYS A 426 -32.28 18.86 -3.58
C LYS A 426 -32.18 17.59 -2.71
N GLU A 427 -31.48 17.64 -1.58
CA GLU A 427 -31.41 16.51 -0.63
C GLU A 427 -32.78 16.15 -0.04
N VAL A 428 -33.59 17.16 0.30
CA VAL A 428 -34.97 16.97 0.79
C VAL A 428 -35.85 16.38 -0.32
N GLU A 429 -35.77 16.89 -1.54
CA GLU A 429 -36.53 16.40 -2.70
C GLU A 429 -36.17 14.93 -3.03
N LYS A 430 -34.90 14.56 -2.87
CA LYS A 430 -34.42 13.17 -3.00
C LYS A 430 -34.79 12.27 -1.81
N GLY A 431 -35.45 12.80 -0.76
CA GLY A 431 -35.81 12.06 0.46
C GLY A 431 -34.62 11.66 1.34
N LEU A 432 -33.45 12.28 1.13
CA LEU A 432 -32.19 11.94 1.81
C LEU A 432 -32.01 12.67 3.14
N SER A 433 -32.81 13.69 3.43
CA SER A 433 -32.81 14.38 4.71
C SER A 433 -34.24 14.65 5.22
N GLY A 434 -34.44 14.49 6.53
CA GLY A 434 -35.68 14.92 7.17
C GLY A 434 -35.70 16.44 7.30
N LEU A 435 -36.78 17.09 6.86
CA LEU A 435 -37.00 18.51 7.11
C LEU A 435 -36.84 18.78 8.61
N SER A 436 -35.86 19.61 8.97
CA SER A 436 -35.54 19.96 10.36
C SER A 436 -36.67 20.79 10.98
N GLY A 437 -37.79 20.13 11.31
CA GLY A 437 -39.01 20.74 11.85
C GLY A 437 -39.69 21.72 10.88
N ALA A 438 -39.59 21.53 9.57
CA ALA A 438 -40.39 22.26 8.57
C ALA A 438 -41.52 21.35 8.09
N THR A 439 -42.74 21.88 8.02
CA THR A 439 -43.88 21.19 7.41
C THR A 439 -43.89 21.30 5.89
N ASP A 440 -43.15 22.26 5.31
CA ASP A 440 -43.00 22.50 3.87
C ASP A 440 -41.61 23.11 3.52
N ILE A 441 -41.13 22.87 2.29
CA ILE A 441 -39.87 23.40 1.73
C ILE A 441 -39.85 24.93 1.72
N ASN A 442 -40.99 25.60 1.49
CA ASN A 442 -41.02 27.06 1.49
C ASN A 442 -40.79 27.65 2.88
N ASP A 443 -41.35 27.02 3.92
CA ASP A 443 -41.07 27.40 5.32
C ASP A 443 -39.58 27.22 5.65
N TYR A 444 -38.97 26.14 5.18
CA TYR A 444 -37.52 25.92 5.32
C TYR A 444 -36.70 27.04 4.66
N LYS A 445 -36.99 27.36 3.39
CA LYS A 445 -36.35 28.46 2.65
C LYS A 445 -36.48 29.80 3.39
N ASN A 446 -37.68 30.10 3.90
CA ASN A 446 -37.95 31.33 4.62
C ASN A 446 -37.17 31.43 5.93
N ARG A 447 -37.18 30.38 6.77
CA ARG A 447 -36.40 30.36 8.02
C ARG A 447 -34.91 30.44 7.76
N PHE A 448 -34.43 29.78 6.71
CA PHE A 448 -33.02 29.86 6.32
C PHE A 448 -32.64 31.30 5.94
N ARG A 449 -33.42 31.98 5.10
CA ARG A 449 -33.18 33.39 4.73
C ARG A 449 -33.26 34.34 5.93
N GLN A 450 -34.22 34.14 6.83
CA GLN A 450 -34.31 34.91 8.07
C GLN A 450 -33.03 34.75 8.92
N LYS A 451 -32.51 33.52 9.01
CA LYS A 451 -31.25 33.26 9.72
C LYS A 451 -30.07 34.00 9.08
N VAL A 452 -29.96 33.99 7.75
CA VAL A 452 -28.90 34.73 7.02
C VAL A 452 -28.98 36.22 7.31
N GLN A 453 -30.18 36.81 7.26
CA GLN A 453 -30.38 38.23 7.58
C GLN A 453 -30.01 38.56 9.03
N GLN A 454 -30.38 37.70 9.98
CA GLN A 454 -29.98 37.87 11.39
C GLN A 454 -28.46 37.84 11.57
N GLN A 455 -27.76 36.94 10.87
CA GLN A 455 -26.29 36.90 10.91
C GLN A 455 -25.67 38.20 10.38
N ILE A 456 -26.19 38.76 9.28
CA ILE A 456 -25.73 40.04 8.73
C ILE A 456 -25.94 41.18 9.73
N ILE A 457 -27.13 41.26 10.34
CA ILE A 457 -27.45 42.31 11.33
C ILE A 457 -26.50 42.23 12.52
N ILE A 458 -26.29 41.03 13.08
CA ILE A 458 -25.43 40.85 14.25
C ILE A 458 -23.96 41.10 13.91
N ARG A 459 -23.50 40.66 12.73
CA ARG A 459 -22.16 40.98 12.20
C ARG A 459 -21.94 42.49 12.19
N ASP A 460 -22.87 43.22 11.55
CA ASP A 460 -22.75 44.65 11.36
C ASP A 460 -22.84 45.40 12.69
N GLN A 461 -23.66 44.91 13.62
CA GLN A 461 -23.68 45.41 14.99
C GLN A 461 -22.33 45.21 15.69
N MET A 462 -21.74 44.02 15.62
CA MET A 462 -20.42 43.72 16.21
C MET A 462 -19.27 44.50 15.55
N LEU A 463 -19.41 44.85 14.26
CA LEU A 463 -18.44 45.69 13.54
C LEU A 463 -18.56 47.17 13.90
N ASN A 464 -19.79 47.69 13.97
CA ASN A 464 -20.03 49.14 14.07
C ASN A 464 -20.14 49.64 15.52
N ASP A 465 -20.53 48.79 16.48
CA ASP A 465 -20.50 49.15 17.91
C ASP A 465 -19.06 49.05 18.45
N ALA A 466 -18.45 50.18 18.76
CA ALA A 466 -17.06 50.26 19.21
C ALA A 466 -16.78 49.46 20.50
N LYS A 467 -17.74 49.40 21.43
CA LYS A 467 -17.59 48.66 22.70
C LYS A 467 -17.65 47.16 22.45
N LEU A 468 -18.59 46.71 21.62
CA LEU A 468 -18.73 45.32 21.25
C LEU A 468 -17.55 44.85 20.39
N ASN A 469 -17.12 45.66 19.42
CA ASN A 469 -15.95 45.38 18.59
C ASN A 469 -14.68 45.21 19.42
N THR A 470 -14.47 46.09 20.42
CA THR A 470 -13.34 45.97 21.36
C THR A 470 -13.38 44.66 22.13
N LYS A 471 -14.56 44.24 22.60
CA LYS A 471 -14.74 42.94 23.29
C LYS A 471 -14.44 41.76 22.36
N VAL A 472 -14.97 41.78 21.13
CA VAL A 472 -14.72 40.73 20.14
C VAL A 472 -13.22 40.64 19.80
N THR A 473 -12.56 41.78 19.60
CA THR A 473 -11.12 41.83 19.32
C THR A 473 -10.28 41.27 20.48
N ALA A 474 -10.64 41.60 21.72
CA ALA A 474 -9.99 41.05 22.90
C ALA A 474 -10.17 39.53 23.00
N GLU A 475 -11.38 39.03 22.73
CA GLU A 475 -11.69 37.59 22.71
C GLU A 475 -10.93 36.86 21.60
N LEU A 476 -10.85 37.42 20.39
CA LEU A 476 -10.06 36.85 19.28
C LEU A 476 -8.57 36.73 19.65
N LYS A 477 -8.00 37.75 20.32
CA LYS A 477 -6.60 37.70 20.81
C LYS A 477 -6.41 36.62 21.86
N LYS A 478 -7.37 36.45 22.77
CA LYS A 478 -7.37 35.39 23.78
C LYS A 478 -7.42 34.01 23.11
N ARG A 479 -8.36 33.77 22.20
CA ARG A 479 -8.49 32.51 21.45
C ARG A 479 -7.22 32.14 20.70
N ARG A 480 -6.62 33.08 19.98
CA ARG A 480 -5.33 32.86 19.31
C ARG A 480 -4.26 32.42 20.30
N THR A 481 -4.14 33.10 21.43
CA THR A 481 -3.16 32.77 22.46
C THR A 481 -3.39 31.38 23.04
N ASP A 482 -4.64 31.05 23.37
CA ASP A 482 -4.99 29.76 23.95
C ASP A 482 -4.81 28.61 22.93
N ASN A 483 -5.21 28.81 21.67
CA ASN A 483 -4.99 27.83 20.61
C ASN A 483 -3.51 27.61 20.32
N ILE A 484 -2.68 28.66 20.26
CA ILE A 484 -1.22 28.51 20.10
C ILE A 484 -0.63 27.72 21.27
N ARG A 485 -1.04 28.01 22.51
CA ARG A 485 -0.59 27.24 23.70
C ARG A 485 -0.97 25.76 23.57
N THR A 486 -2.20 25.47 23.16
CA THR A 486 -2.69 24.11 22.96
C THR A 486 -1.92 23.40 21.84
N LEU A 487 -1.68 24.04 20.71
CA LEU A 487 -0.92 23.48 19.60
C LEU A 487 0.54 23.20 19.97
N LYS A 488 1.19 24.09 20.73
CA LYS A 488 2.52 23.86 21.30
C LYS A 488 2.54 22.65 22.24
N SER A 489 1.48 22.42 23.02
CA SER A 489 1.37 21.22 23.87
C SER A 489 1.32 19.91 23.07
N PHE A 490 0.92 19.97 21.80
CA PHE A 490 0.95 18.84 20.86
C PHE A 490 2.26 18.75 20.05
N GLY A 491 3.19 19.69 20.25
CA GLY A 491 4.48 19.72 19.56
C GLY A 491 4.47 20.43 18.21
N LEU A 492 3.48 21.27 17.94
CA LEU A 492 3.46 22.14 16.76
C LEU A 492 4.12 23.49 17.09
N GLU A 493 5.12 23.87 16.30
CA GLU A 493 5.73 25.20 16.36
C GLU A 493 4.94 26.19 15.49
N ILE A 494 4.64 27.35 16.08
CA ILE A 494 3.90 28.48 15.51
C ILE A 494 4.53 29.76 16.03
#